data_AF-A0A953UMI0-F1
#
_entry.id   AF-A0A953UMI0-F1
#
_cell.length_a   1.000
_cell.length_b   1.000
_cell.length_c   1.000
_cell.angle_alpha   90.00
_cell.angle_beta   90.00
_cell.angle_gamma   90.00
#
_symmetry.space_group_name_H-M   'P 1'
#
loop_
_entity.id
_entity.type
_entity.pdbx_description
1 polymer ?
#
loop_
_entity_poly.entity_id
_entity_poly.type
_entity_poly.pdbx_seq_one_letter_code
_entity_poly.pdbx_strand_id
1 'polypeptide(L)'
;MRRSWDWRIWVGFGTALFAAFSYIPIFSRFPITRDFPWANLVLFLVAACLLAVGLHRAFAQAERYRGKISGSILGALSLLIFGLFCYGALYETRNIPSAESALRVGQRAPDFSLAGVDGKPVTLSQLRQGKRFVLLIFYRGYW
;
A
#
# COMPACT_ATOMS: atom_id res chain seq x y z
N MET A 1 4.07 27.26 37.23
CA MET A 1 2.96 26.59 36.50
C MET A 1 3.50 25.40 35.71
N ARG A 2 3.17 24.16 36.07
CA ARG A 2 3.62 22.96 35.32
C ARG A 2 2.94 22.96 33.94
N ARG A 3 3.75 23.20 32.90
CA ARG A 3 3.33 23.18 31.49
C ARG A 3 3.03 21.74 31.08
N SER A 4 1.80 21.45 30.69
CA SER A 4 1.35 20.11 30.30
C SER A 4 1.67 19.82 28.84
N TRP A 5 2.15 18.62 28.57
CA TRP A 5 2.45 18.09 27.25
C TRP A 5 1.15 17.61 26.58
N ASP A 6 0.86 17.99 25.33
CA ASP A 6 -0.38 17.60 24.66
C ASP A 6 -0.24 16.19 24.07
N TRP A 7 -0.62 15.18 24.86
CA TRP A 7 -0.44 13.75 24.52
C TRP A 7 -1.10 13.38 23.19
N ARG A 8 -2.17 14.08 22.81
CA ARG A 8 -2.96 13.81 21.60
C ARG A 8 -2.16 13.92 20.31
N ILE A 9 -1.21 14.87 20.24
CA ILE A 9 -0.35 15.04 19.07
C ILE A 9 0.55 13.82 18.88
N TRP A 10 1.07 13.28 19.99
CA TRP A 10 1.93 12.10 19.97
C TRP A 10 1.15 10.83 19.65
N VAL A 11 -0.07 10.70 20.17
CA VAL A 11 -0.97 9.59 19.81
C VAL A 11 -1.36 9.65 18.35
N GLY A 12 -1.70 10.84 17.84
CA GLY A 12 -2.03 11.03 16.43
C GLY A 12 -0.87 10.61 15.54
N PHE A 13 0.35 11.08 15.85
CA PHE A 13 1.56 10.68 15.12
C PHE A 13 1.86 9.17 15.25
N GLY A 14 1.77 8.61 16.45
CA GLY A 14 1.96 7.18 16.68
C GLY A 14 0.94 6.32 15.94
N THR A 15 -0.31 6.80 15.83
CA THR A 15 -1.36 6.16 15.05
C THR A 15 -1.06 6.23 13.56
N ALA A 16 -0.51 7.34 13.05
CA ALA A 16 -0.07 7.46 11.65
C ALA A 16 1.09 6.50 11.33
N LEU A 17 2.06 6.36 12.23
CA LEU A 17 3.14 5.38 12.09
C LEU A 17 2.57 3.95 12.07
N PHE A 18 1.70 3.63 13.03
CA PHE A 18 1.04 2.33 13.06
C PHE A 18 0.24 2.08 11.78
N ALA A 19 -0.49 3.07 11.27
CA ALA A 19 -1.22 2.98 10.01
C ALA A 19 -0.30 2.67 8.83
N ALA A 20 0.87 3.30 8.74
CA ALA A 20 1.83 3.04 7.67
C ALA A 20 2.46 1.64 7.76
N PHE A 21 2.99 1.28 8.93
CA PHE A 21 3.81 0.09 9.12
C PHE A 21 3.00 -1.20 9.34
N SER A 22 1.72 -1.12 9.70
CA SER A 22 0.87 -2.30 9.86
C SER A 22 0.45 -2.94 8.52
N TYR A 23 0.54 -2.22 7.41
CA TYR A 23 0.01 -2.69 6.13
C TYR A 23 0.67 -3.97 5.63
N ILE A 24 1.99 -3.96 5.49
CA ILE A 24 2.77 -5.09 4.98
C ILE A 24 2.69 -6.31 5.91
N PRO A 25 2.94 -6.21 7.23
CA PRO A 25 2.97 -7.39 8.09
C PRO A 25 1.59 -7.96 8.42
N ILE A 26 0.54 -7.13 8.50
CA ILE A 26 -0.78 -7.53 9.01
C ILE A 26 -1.83 -7.51 7.89
N PHE A 27 -2.08 -6.35 7.30
CA PHE A 27 -3.23 -6.17 6.40
C PHE A 27 -3.04 -6.79 5.01
N SER A 28 -1.80 -7.01 4.57
CA SER A 28 -1.52 -7.72 3.31
C SER A 28 -1.91 -9.20 3.35
N ARG A 29 -2.09 -9.79 4.55
CA ARG A 29 -2.45 -11.20 4.74
C ARG A 29 -3.93 -11.48 4.49
N PHE A 30 -4.77 -10.45 4.50
CA PHE A 30 -6.21 -10.58 4.30
C PHE A 30 -6.59 -10.04 2.90
N PRO A 31 -7.26 -10.83 2.04
CA PRO A 31 -7.60 -10.38 0.69
C PRO A 31 -8.37 -9.05 0.66
N ILE A 32 -9.32 -8.88 1.59
CA ILE A 32 -10.18 -7.69 1.69
C ILE A 32 -9.42 -6.39 1.96
N THR A 33 -8.24 -6.44 2.60
CA THR A 33 -7.41 -5.26 2.88
C THR A 33 -6.18 -5.16 1.99
N ARG A 34 -5.78 -6.26 1.34
CA ARG A 34 -4.65 -6.29 0.41
C ARG A 34 -4.97 -5.60 -0.92
N ASP A 35 -6.17 -5.80 -1.46
CA ASP A 35 -6.51 -5.27 -2.78
C ASP A 35 -6.84 -3.76 -2.71
N PHE A 36 -7.38 -3.33 -1.57
CA PHE A 36 -7.61 -1.93 -1.24
C PHE A 36 -7.36 -1.68 0.26
N PRO A 37 -6.39 -0.82 0.64
CA PRO A 37 -5.92 -0.64 2.02
C PRO A 37 -6.88 0.21 2.88
N TRP A 38 -8.19 -0.01 2.81
CA TRP A 38 -9.20 0.83 3.47
C TRP A 38 -9.00 0.91 4.99
N ALA A 39 -8.58 -0.18 5.63
CA ALA A 39 -8.33 -0.20 7.07
C ALA A 39 -7.23 0.78 7.47
N ASN A 40 -6.14 0.82 6.71
CA ASN A 40 -5.04 1.77 6.91
C ASN A 40 -5.49 3.21 6.62
N LEU A 41 -6.34 3.43 5.60
CA LEU A 41 -6.91 4.75 5.32
C LEU A 41 -7.78 5.26 6.48
N VAL A 42 -8.58 4.38 7.10
CA VAL A 42 -9.36 4.72 8.30
C VAL A 42 -8.43 5.06 9.47
N LEU A 43 -7.35 4.31 9.68
CA LEU A 43 -6.35 4.63 10.72
C LEU A 43 -5.68 5.98 10.47
N PHE A 44 -5.35 6.32 9.21
CA PHE A 44 -4.84 7.64 8.86
C PHE A 44 -5.87 8.75 9.09
N LEU A 45 -7.15 8.49 8.82
CA LEU A 45 -8.22 9.45 9.11
C LEU A 45 -8.35 9.71 10.63
N VAL A 46 -8.30 8.66 11.45
CA VAL A 46 -8.27 8.78 12.92
C VAL A 46 -7.04 9.58 13.38
N ALA A 47 -5.86 9.26 12.83
CA ALA A 47 -4.63 10.00 13.11
C ALA A 47 -4.76 11.49 12.75
N ALA A 48 -5.34 11.79 11.58
CA ALA A 48 -5.56 13.15 11.11
C ALA A 48 -6.53 13.93 12.02
N CYS A 49 -7.63 13.31 12.46
CA CYS A 49 -8.55 13.93 13.41
C CYS A 49 -7.86 14.25 14.75
N LEU A 50 -7.08 13.31 15.29
CA LEU A 50 -6.33 13.51 16.54
C LEU A 50 -5.30 14.63 16.43
N LEU A 51 -4.56 14.67 15.32
CA LEU A 51 -3.59 15.71 15.03
C LEU A 51 -4.27 17.07 14.84
N ALA A 52 -5.37 17.15 14.09
CA ALA A 52 -6.10 18.40 13.87
C ALA A 52 -6.64 18.99 15.17
N VAL A 53 -7.24 18.17 16.05
CA VAL A 53 -7.70 18.61 17.38
C VAL A 53 -6.53 19.03 18.26
N GLY A 54 -5.42 18.28 18.25
CA GLY A 54 -4.20 18.63 18.98
C GLY A 54 -3.58 19.94 18.52
N LEU A 55 -3.52 20.15 17.20
CA LEU A 55 -3.00 21.36 16.58
C LEU A 55 -3.88 22.57 16.92
N HIS A 56 -5.20 22.45 16.71
CA HIS A 56 -6.16 23.52 17.01
C HIS A 56 -6.06 23.97 18.47
N ARG A 57 -5.92 23.04 19.42
CA ARG A 57 -5.72 23.37 20.84
C ARG A 57 -4.36 24.00 21.13
N ALA A 58 -3.29 23.49 20.51
CA ALA A 58 -1.95 24.05 20.66
C ALA A 58 -1.82 25.48 20.09
N PHE A 59 -2.59 25.80 19.04
CA PHE A 59 -2.66 27.16 18.48
C PHE A 59 -3.59 28.08 19.28
N ALA A 60 -4.75 27.60 19.74
CA ALA A 60 -5.72 28.38 20.51
C ALA A 60 -5.28 28.70 21.95
N GLN A 61 -4.47 27.85 22.59
CA GLN A 61 -3.96 28.04 23.97
C GLN A 61 -2.44 28.20 24.01
N ALA A 62 -1.93 29.16 23.25
CA ALA A 62 -0.51 29.42 23.05
C ALA A 62 0.29 29.67 24.36
N GLU A 63 -0.31 30.28 25.38
CA GLU A 63 0.34 30.53 26.68
C GLU A 63 0.52 29.28 27.54
N ARG A 64 -0.35 28.27 27.36
CA ARG A 64 -0.37 27.04 28.17
C ARG A 64 0.42 25.89 27.53
N TYR A 65 0.48 25.82 26.20
CA TYR A 65 1.08 24.72 25.45
C TYR A 65 2.17 25.22 24.47
N ARG A 66 3.43 24.78 24.63
CA ARG A 66 4.54 25.03 23.67
C ARG A 66 4.44 24.15 22.40
N GLY A 67 3.29 23.58 22.11
CA GLY A 67 3.09 22.55 21.08
C GLY A 67 3.04 23.07 19.63
N LYS A 68 3.15 24.38 19.39
CA LYS A 68 3.03 24.96 18.04
C LYS A 68 4.07 24.38 17.06
N ILE A 69 5.34 24.35 17.46
CA ILE A 69 6.44 23.87 16.61
C ILE A 69 6.37 22.34 16.47
N SER A 70 6.31 21.60 17.58
CA SER A 70 6.27 20.13 17.55
C SER A 70 5.02 19.59 16.87
N GLY A 71 3.86 20.20 17.09
CA GLY A 71 2.61 19.84 16.41
C GLY A 71 2.69 20.06 14.90
N SER A 72 3.27 21.18 14.47
CA SER A 72 3.41 21.47 13.04
C SER A 72 4.38 20.50 12.37
N ILE A 73 5.51 20.19 13.02
CA ILE A 73 6.48 19.21 12.54
C ILE A 73 5.86 17.81 12.46
N LEU A 74 5.20 17.35 13.52
CA LEU A 74 4.58 16.02 13.56
C LEU A 74 3.40 15.91 12.60
N GLY A 75 2.63 16.99 12.42
CA GLY A 75 1.56 17.07 11.42
C GLY A 75 2.12 16.97 9.99
N ALA A 76 3.14 17.75 9.67
CA ALA A 76 3.80 17.71 8.36
C ALA A 76 4.43 16.33 8.08
N LEU A 77 5.08 15.73 9.07
CA LEU A 77 5.67 14.40 8.95
C LEU A 77 4.58 13.32 8.76
N SER A 78 3.44 13.44 9.46
CA SER A 78 2.30 12.53 9.28
C SER A 78 1.71 12.64 7.88
N LEU A 79 1.60 13.86 7.33
CA LEU A 79 1.15 14.09 5.95
C LEU A 79 2.12 13.49 4.94
N LEU A 80 3.43 13.65 5.15
CA LEU A 80 4.45 13.02 4.30
C LEU A 80 4.34 11.50 4.33
N ILE A 81 4.23 10.90 5.53
CA ILE A 81 4.06 9.45 5.71
C ILE A 81 2.79 8.97 5.00
N PHE A 82 1.68 9.69 5.15
CA PHE A 82 0.43 9.36 4.47
C PHE A 82 0.56 9.46 2.95
N GLY A 83 1.21 10.51 2.43
CA GLY A 83 1.47 10.68 1.00
C GLY A 83 2.32 9.55 0.42
N LEU A 84 3.43 9.20 1.10
CA LEU A 84 4.29 8.08 0.71
C LEU A 84 3.54 6.74 0.77
N PHE A 85 2.69 6.54 1.78
CA PHE A 85 1.83 5.37 1.89
C PHE A 85 0.88 5.26 0.69
N CYS A 86 0.16 6.34 0.38
CA CYS A 86 -0.75 6.37 -0.77
C CYS A 86 -0.02 6.14 -2.08
N TYR A 87 1.15 6.75 -2.28
CA TYR A 87 1.99 6.53 -3.46
C TYR A 87 2.40 5.05 -3.60
N GLY A 88 2.96 4.45 -2.55
CA GLY A 88 3.35 3.03 -2.61
C GLY A 88 2.16 2.07 -2.77
N ALA A 89 1.11 2.27 -1.97
CA ALA A 89 0.00 1.34 -1.88
C ALA A 89 -1.05 1.48 -2.99
N LEU A 90 -1.20 2.66 -3.60
CA LEU A 90 -2.21 2.91 -4.64
C LEU A 90 -1.64 3.15 -6.02
N TYR A 91 -0.38 3.58 -6.15
CA TYR A 91 0.24 3.86 -7.44
C TYR A 91 1.27 2.78 -7.83
N GLU A 92 2.36 2.64 -7.08
CA GLU A 92 3.47 1.72 -7.41
C GLU A 92 3.00 0.26 -7.53
N THR A 93 2.20 -0.21 -6.58
CA THR A 93 1.68 -1.59 -6.61
C THR A 93 0.71 -1.86 -7.77
N ARG A 94 0.11 -0.80 -8.33
CA ARG A 94 -0.84 -0.88 -9.46
C ARG A 94 -0.19 -0.58 -10.80
N ASN A 95 1.10 -0.30 -10.82
CA ASN A 95 1.86 -0.03 -12.03
C ASN A 95 2.15 -1.36 -12.77
N ILE A 96 1.12 -1.92 -13.40
CA ILE A 96 1.19 -3.14 -14.21
C ILE A 96 1.14 -2.71 -15.68
N PRO A 97 1.99 -3.29 -16.56
CA PRO A 97 1.93 -3.00 -17.99
C PRO A 97 0.52 -3.17 -18.54
N SER A 98 0.12 -2.27 -19.46
CA SER A 98 -1.19 -2.34 -20.08
C SER A 98 -1.35 -3.65 -20.86
N ALA A 99 -2.56 -4.22 -20.85
CA ALA A 99 -2.90 -5.43 -21.59
C ALA A 99 -3.33 -5.11 -23.04
N GLU A 100 -2.98 -3.94 -23.58
CA GLU A 100 -3.44 -3.50 -24.92
C GLU A 100 -2.97 -4.44 -26.03
N SER A 101 -1.80 -5.05 -25.86
CA SER A 101 -1.22 -6.05 -26.78
C SER A 101 -1.57 -7.50 -26.41
N ALA A 102 -2.45 -7.72 -25.43
CA ALA A 102 -2.85 -9.07 -25.04
C ALA A 102 -3.62 -9.78 -26.17
N LEU A 103 -3.40 -11.09 -26.28
CA LEU A 103 -4.10 -11.92 -27.27
C LEU A 103 -5.61 -11.90 -27.05
N ARG A 104 -6.35 -11.75 -28.16
CA ARG A 104 -7.82 -11.79 -28.18
C ARG A 104 -8.30 -13.21 -28.47
N VAL A 105 -9.53 -13.51 -28.06
CA VAL A 105 -10.19 -14.78 -28.37
C VAL A 105 -10.22 -15.01 -29.89
N GLY A 106 -9.88 -16.21 -30.33
CA GLY A 106 -9.80 -16.59 -31.74
C GLY A 106 -8.44 -16.34 -32.40
N GLN A 107 -7.54 -15.58 -31.76
CA GLN A 107 -6.17 -15.42 -32.24
C GLN A 107 -5.32 -16.66 -31.89
N ARG A 108 -4.41 -17.02 -32.79
CA ARG A 108 -3.46 -18.13 -32.55
C ARG A 108 -2.44 -17.69 -31.49
N ALA A 109 -2.38 -18.42 -30.38
CA ALA A 109 -1.35 -18.24 -29.37
C ALA A 109 0.06 -18.42 -29.99
N PRO A 110 0.98 -17.45 -29.80
CA PRO A 110 2.36 -17.58 -30.22
C PRO A 110 3.03 -18.76 -29.51
N ASP A 111 3.94 -19.42 -30.20
CA ASP A 111 4.80 -20.40 -29.53
C ASP A 111 5.76 -19.69 -28.58
N PHE A 112 6.19 -20.38 -27.54
CA PHE A 112 7.17 -19.90 -26.59
C PHE A 112 8.16 -21.02 -26.28
N SER A 113 9.31 -20.65 -25.71
CA SER A 113 10.26 -21.58 -25.10
C SER A 113 10.67 -21.00 -23.77
N LEU A 114 10.24 -21.63 -22.68
CA LEU A 114 10.51 -21.19 -21.31
C LEU A 114 11.21 -22.31 -20.54
N ALA A 115 12.04 -21.94 -19.56
CA ALA A 115 12.64 -22.92 -18.66
C ALA A 115 11.57 -23.55 -17.76
N GLY A 116 11.48 -24.88 -17.77
CA GLY A 116 10.68 -25.65 -16.85
C GLY A 116 11.31 -25.74 -15.45
N VAL A 117 10.59 -26.37 -14.53
CA VAL A 117 11.04 -26.57 -13.14
C VAL A 117 12.31 -27.41 -13.03
N ASP A 118 12.58 -28.27 -14.01
CA ASP A 118 13.77 -29.11 -14.12
C ASP A 118 14.89 -28.46 -14.96
N GLY A 119 14.72 -27.18 -15.32
CA GLY A 119 15.64 -26.43 -16.17
C GLY A 119 15.57 -26.78 -17.65
N LYS A 120 14.71 -27.74 -18.06
CA LYS A 120 14.56 -28.10 -19.47
C LYS A 120 13.62 -27.14 -20.18
N PRO A 121 13.86 -26.84 -21.48
CA PRO A 121 12.98 -25.99 -22.25
C PRO A 121 11.61 -26.66 -22.45
N VAL A 122 10.55 -25.91 -22.18
CA VAL A 122 9.16 -26.29 -22.42
C VAL A 122 8.58 -25.34 -23.47
N THR A 123 7.98 -25.91 -24.53
CA THR A 123 7.34 -25.12 -25.58
C THR A 123 5.83 -25.32 -25.64
N LEU A 124 5.11 -24.33 -26.19
CA LEU A 124 3.65 -24.45 -26.37
C LEU A 124 3.33 -25.56 -27.36
N SER A 125 4.14 -25.69 -28.41
CA SER A 125 4.00 -26.76 -29.41
C SER A 125 4.07 -28.14 -28.77
N GLN A 126 5.02 -28.38 -27.85
CA GLN A 126 5.11 -29.64 -27.09
C GLN A 126 3.90 -29.86 -26.18
N LEU A 127 3.48 -28.84 -25.42
CA LEU A 127 2.33 -28.94 -24.50
C LEU A 127 1.01 -29.26 -25.23
N ARG A 128 0.88 -28.83 -26.49
CA ARG A 128 -0.31 -29.07 -27.31
C ARG A 128 -0.33 -30.44 -28.00
N GLN A 129 0.80 -31.13 -28.10
CA GLN A 129 0.85 -32.44 -28.75
C GLN A 129 -0.05 -33.45 -28.02
N GLY A 130 -1.02 -34.02 -28.75
CA GLY A 130 -1.97 -34.98 -28.19
C GLY A 130 -2.97 -34.39 -27.18
N LYS A 131 -3.04 -33.07 -27.03
CA LYS A 131 -3.97 -32.38 -26.12
C LYS A 131 -4.94 -31.48 -26.90
N ARG A 132 -6.21 -31.50 -26.51
CA ARG A 132 -7.25 -30.66 -27.11
C ARG A 132 -7.17 -29.20 -26.66
N PHE A 133 -6.71 -28.97 -25.42
CA PHE A 133 -6.62 -27.65 -24.80
C PHE A 133 -5.34 -27.56 -23.96
N VAL A 134 -4.80 -26.34 -23.87
CA VAL A 134 -3.69 -25.97 -22.98
C VAL A 134 -4.13 -24.73 -22.21
N LEU A 135 -4.03 -24.76 -20.88
CA LEU A 135 -4.33 -23.61 -20.02
C LEU A 135 -3.01 -22.92 -19.64
N LEU A 136 -2.89 -21.64 -19.97
CA LEU A 136 -1.74 -20.81 -19.60
C LEU A 136 -2.15 -19.90 -18.44
N ILE A 137 -1.43 -19.98 -17.33
CA ILE A 137 -1.66 -19.15 -16.13
C ILE A 137 -0.47 -18.22 -15.97
N PHE A 138 -0.68 -16.92 -16.14
CA PHE A 138 0.33 -15.90 -15.93
C PHE A 138 0.23 -15.37 -14.49
N TYR A 139 1.35 -15.39 -13.77
CA TYR A 139 1.46 -14.83 -12.42
C TYR A 139 2.58 -13.79 -12.38
N ARG A 140 2.40 -12.73 -11.58
CA ARG A 140 3.37 -11.64 -11.44
C ARG A 140 4.70 -12.10 -10.83
N GLY A 141 4.65 -13.15 -10.02
CA GLY A 141 5.81 -13.72 -9.35
C GLY A 141 5.40 -14.88 -8.46
N TYR A 142 6.40 -15.60 -7.99
CA TYR A 142 6.27 -16.67 -6.99
C TYR A 142 6.97 -16.17 -5.73
N TRP A 143 6.23 -16.05 -4.63
CA TRP A 143 6.66 -15.47 -3.36
C TRP A 143 6.25 -16.35 -2.19
#